data_AF-A0A814CZW8-F1
#
_entry.id   AF-A0A814CZW8-F1
#
_cell.length_a   1.000
_cell.length_b   1.000
_cell.length_c   1.000
_cell.angle_alpha   90.00
_cell.angle_beta   90.00
_cell.angle_gamma   90.00
#
_symmetry.space_group_name_H-M   'P 1'
#
loop_
_entity.id
_entity.type
_entity.pdbx_description
1 polymer ?
#
loop_
_entity_poly.entity_id
_entity_poly.type
_entity_poly.pdbx_seq_one_letter_code
_entity_poly.pdbx_strand_id
1 'polypeptide(L)'
;MTTLYRGDFISDELFEEYQKSIDQSTIYFKWRSFVSTSTSEQVARQFGDHNILYELQLDHHSAEDQCIKLTSLTQFSEEKEILLRPGVRFRIIKIESHDCEFRHKITIEILPSYISSLYRAPF
;
A
#
# COMPACT_ATOMS: atom_id res chain seq x y z
N MET A 1 -2.34 8.41 -11.87
CA MET A 1 -1.98 7.24 -11.04
C MET A 1 -0.83 7.65 -10.15
N THR A 2 -0.89 7.39 -8.85
CA THR A 2 0.16 7.74 -7.88
C THR A 2 0.69 6.45 -7.28
N THR A 3 2.01 6.30 -7.27
CA THR A 3 2.68 5.17 -6.62
C THR A 3 3.17 5.57 -5.24
N LEU A 4 2.87 4.76 -4.24
CA LEU A 4 3.40 4.91 -2.88
C LEU A 4 4.16 3.67 -2.47
N TYR A 5 5.03 3.83 -1.49
CA TYR A 5 5.91 2.80 -0.99
C TYR A 5 5.80 2.68 0.52
N ARG A 6 5.91 1.44 1.01
CA ARG A 6 5.97 1.13 2.43
C ARG A 6 6.93 -0.03 2.64
N GLY A 7 7.97 0.18 3.43
CA GLY A 7 8.67 -0.92 4.05
C GLY A 7 7.79 -1.51 5.16
N ASP A 8 7.81 -2.84 5.31
CA ASP A 8 7.24 -3.50 6.50
C ASP A 8 7.97 -4.81 6.81
N PHE A 9 7.53 -5.49 7.87
CA PHE A 9 7.82 -6.90 8.07
C PHE A 9 6.63 -7.77 7.61
N ILE A 10 6.92 -8.89 6.96
CA ILE A 10 5.92 -9.92 6.64
C ILE A 10 6.37 -11.27 7.21
N SER A 11 5.46 -12.01 7.83
CA SER A 11 5.71 -13.40 8.23
C SER A 11 5.65 -14.33 7.01
N ASP A 12 6.36 -15.46 7.08
CA ASP A 12 6.33 -16.46 6.00
C ASP A 12 4.89 -16.96 5.75
N GLU A 13 4.09 -17.12 6.80
CA GLU A 13 2.68 -17.52 6.73
C GLU A 13 1.83 -16.53 5.89
N LEU A 14 1.93 -15.23 6.19
CA LEU A 14 1.20 -14.20 5.46
C LEU A 14 1.72 -14.05 4.03
N PHE A 15 3.02 -14.25 3.83
CA PHE A 15 3.62 -14.22 2.50
C PHE A 15 3.09 -15.37 1.62
N GLU A 16 2.96 -16.58 2.15
CA GLU A 16 2.34 -17.69 1.43
C GLU A 16 0.86 -17.42 1.09
N GLU A 17 0.11 -16.79 2.00
CA GLU A 17 -1.27 -16.38 1.72
C GLU A 17 -1.33 -15.37 0.55
N TYR A 18 -0.40 -14.41 0.52
CA TYR A 18 -0.31 -13.45 -0.57
C TYR A 18 0.02 -14.13 -1.89
N GLN A 19 0.97 -15.07 -1.92
CA GLN A 19 1.29 -15.84 -3.11
C GLN A 19 0.09 -16.62 -3.65
N LYS A 20 -0.69 -17.25 -2.77
CA LYS A 20 -1.91 -17.99 -3.14
C LYS A 20 -3.04 -17.09 -3.66
N SER A 21 -3.02 -15.81 -3.29
CA SER A 21 -4.04 -14.84 -3.70
C SER A 21 -3.80 -14.21 -5.08
N ILE A 22 -2.60 -14.38 -5.65
CA ILE A 22 -2.29 -13.88 -7.00
C ILE A 22 -3.30 -14.51 -7.99
N ASP A 23 -3.80 -13.68 -8.91
CA ASP A 23 -4.84 -14.02 -9.89
C ASP A 23 -6.26 -14.32 -9.32
N GLN A 24 -6.44 -14.24 -8.00
CA GLN A 24 -7.75 -14.41 -7.37
C GLN A 24 -8.42 -13.06 -7.09
N SER A 25 -9.16 -12.56 -8.09
CA SER A 25 -9.81 -11.24 -8.04
C SER A 25 -10.82 -11.05 -6.91
N THR A 26 -11.28 -12.12 -6.26
CA THR A 26 -12.22 -12.05 -5.12
C THR A 26 -11.54 -11.91 -3.77
N ILE A 27 -10.25 -12.27 -3.67
CA ILE A 27 -9.49 -12.17 -2.42
C ILE A 27 -8.98 -10.74 -2.26
N TYR A 28 -9.14 -10.20 -1.06
CA TYR A 28 -8.57 -8.93 -0.66
C TYR A 28 -8.13 -8.99 0.80
N PHE A 29 -7.14 -8.18 1.13
CA PHE A 29 -6.62 -8.00 2.47
C PHE A 29 -7.01 -6.63 3.01
N LYS A 30 -6.84 -6.44 4.33
CA LYS A 30 -7.24 -5.21 5.01
C LYS A 30 -6.21 -4.82 6.05
N TRP A 31 -5.64 -3.64 5.90
CA TRP A 31 -4.88 -3.02 6.97
C TRP A 31 -5.83 -2.42 8.01
N ARG A 32 -5.76 -2.89 9.25
CA ARG A 32 -6.68 -2.46 10.32
C ARG A 32 -6.30 -1.12 10.95
N SER A 33 -5.02 -0.76 10.89
CA SER A 33 -4.47 0.47 11.45
C SER A 33 -4.20 1.50 10.35
N PHE A 34 -3.82 2.72 10.76
CA PHE A 34 -3.23 3.67 9.82
C PHE A 34 -1.98 3.09 9.17
N VAL A 35 -1.78 3.41 7.90
CA VAL A 35 -0.64 2.92 7.13
C VAL A 35 0.16 4.11 6.64
N SER A 36 1.33 4.30 7.24
CA SER A 36 2.29 5.30 6.77
C SER A 36 2.96 4.78 5.49
N THR A 37 3.05 5.67 4.50
CA THR A 37 3.62 5.42 3.19
C THR A 37 4.37 6.66 2.71
N SER A 38 5.30 6.47 1.77
CA SER A 38 6.03 7.57 1.13
C SER A 38 5.88 7.51 -0.38
N THR A 39 5.90 8.66 -1.04
CA THR A 39 6.10 8.73 -2.50
C THR A 39 7.53 8.38 -2.93
N SER A 40 8.48 8.28 -1.99
CA SER A 40 9.87 7.94 -2.23
C SER A 40 10.16 6.51 -1.81
N GLU A 41 10.52 5.66 -2.78
CA GLU A 41 10.94 4.29 -2.50
C GLU A 41 12.14 4.25 -1.55
N GLN A 42 13.12 5.14 -1.77
CA GLN A 42 14.32 5.22 -0.93
C GLN A 42 13.99 5.51 0.53
N VAL A 43 13.02 6.41 0.78
CA VAL A 43 12.57 6.74 2.14
C VAL A 43 11.86 5.53 2.74
N ALA A 44 10.93 4.92 1.99
CA ALA A 44 10.20 3.74 2.48
C ALA A 44 11.13 2.56 2.81
N ARG A 45 12.27 2.43 2.13
CA ARG A 45 13.32 1.45 2.44
C ARG A 45 14.08 1.72 3.74
N GLN A 46 14.13 2.97 4.21
CA GLN A 46 14.79 3.34 5.47
C GLN A 46 13.91 3.03 6.69
N PHE A 47 12.60 3.01 6.50
CA PHE A 47 11.66 2.64 7.55
C PHE A 47 11.58 1.12 7.61
N GLY A 48 12.22 0.59 8.67
CA GLY A 48 12.24 -0.79 9.16
C GLY A 48 13.31 -1.87 8.95
N ASP A 49 13.32 -2.90 9.83
CA ASP A 49 14.21 -4.07 9.79
C ASP A 49 13.87 -5.07 8.63
N HIS A 50 13.39 -4.56 7.50
CA HIS A 50 12.26 -5.09 6.73
C HIS A 50 12.61 -6.10 5.63
N ASN A 51 11.92 -7.25 5.63
CA ASN A 51 12.04 -8.27 4.58
C ASN A 51 11.12 -8.02 3.37
N ILE A 52 10.29 -6.97 3.40
CA ILE A 52 9.36 -6.63 2.33
C ILE A 52 9.29 -5.13 2.02
N LEU A 53 9.10 -4.82 0.74
CA LEU A 53 8.71 -3.52 0.22
C LEU A 53 7.37 -3.61 -0.50
N TYR A 54 6.36 -2.88 -0.04
CA TYR A 54 5.09 -2.71 -0.74
C TYR A 54 5.18 -1.56 -1.74
N GLU A 55 4.70 -1.79 -2.95
CA GLU A 55 4.46 -0.79 -3.98
C GLU A 55 2.95 -0.66 -4.21
N LEU A 56 2.38 0.46 -3.81
CA LEU A 56 0.96 0.71 -3.82
C LEU A 56 0.59 1.48 -5.08
N GLN A 57 -0.30 0.91 -5.88
CA GLN A 57 -0.90 1.58 -7.02
C GLN A 57 -2.21 2.26 -6.58
N LEU A 58 -2.19 3.59 -6.53
CA LEU A 58 -3.37 4.40 -6.26
C LEU A 58 -3.91 5.04 -7.53
N ASP A 59 -5.13 4.67 -7.86
CA ASP A 59 -5.94 5.43 -8.80
C ASP A 59 -6.40 6.75 -8.19
N HIS A 60 -6.57 7.76 -9.03
CA HIS A 60 -6.92 9.13 -8.61
C HIS A 60 -8.14 9.19 -7.68
N HIS A 61 -9.11 8.30 -7.87
CA HIS A 61 -10.35 8.28 -7.09
C HIS A 61 -10.19 7.60 -5.73
N SER A 62 -9.28 6.62 -5.61
CA SER A 62 -8.96 5.96 -4.34
C SER A 62 -8.06 6.82 -3.47
N ALA A 63 -7.38 7.81 -4.04
CA ALA A 63 -6.50 8.71 -3.30
C ALA A 63 -7.31 9.69 -2.43
N GLU A 64 -8.40 10.27 -2.93
CA GLU A 64 -9.09 11.36 -2.23
C GLU A 64 -9.87 10.92 -0.98
N ASP A 65 -10.36 9.68 -0.95
CA ASP A 65 -11.19 9.17 0.15
C ASP A 65 -10.42 8.33 1.19
N GLN A 66 -9.28 7.75 0.80
CA GLN A 66 -8.54 6.81 1.63
C GLN A 66 -7.15 7.29 2.07
N CYS A 67 -6.63 8.40 1.53
CA CYS A 67 -5.33 8.93 1.91
C CYS A 67 -5.38 10.40 2.35
N ILE A 68 -4.44 10.79 3.20
CA ILE A 68 -4.20 12.17 3.61
C ILE A 68 -2.71 12.45 3.39
N LYS A 69 -2.40 13.49 2.63
CA LYS A 69 -1.03 13.98 2.50
C LYS A 69 -0.66 14.75 3.76
N LEU A 70 0.42 14.36 4.43
CA LEU A 70 0.87 15.01 5.66
C LEU A 70 2.03 15.98 5.43
N THR A 71 2.44 16.18 4.18
CA THR A 71 3.58 17.02 3.78
C THR A 71 3.51 18.48 4.24
N SER A 72 2.35 19.00 4.64
CA SER A 72 2.18 20.37 5.15
C SER A 72 2.12 20.47 6.68
N LEU A 73 2.13 19.35 7.41
CA LEU A 73 1.85 19.32 8.86
C LEU A 73 2.99 18.74 9.71
N THR A 74 4.05 18.18 9.11
CA THR A 74 5.13 17.50 9.84
C THR A 74 6.44 18.29 9.81
N GLN A 75 7.25 18.16 10.88
CA GLN A 75 8.66 18.61 10.92
C GLN A 75 9.57 17.80 9.95
N PHE A 76 9.01 16.83 9.23
CA PHE A 76 9.72 15.86 8.39
C PHE A 76 9.20 15.90 6.94
N SER A 77 9.06 17.09 6.37
CA SER A 77 8.55 17.29 4.99
C SER A 77 9.32 16.49 3.92
N GLU A 78 10.57 16.11 4.22
CA GLU A 78 11.43 15.29 3.37
C GLU A 78 10.94 13.86 3.19
N GLU A 79 10.16 13.33 4.14
CA GLU A 79 9.61 11.96 4.09
C GLU A 79 8.53 11.80 3.02
N LYS A 80 7.98 12.92 2.51
CA LYS A 80 6.90 12.95 1.52
C LYS A 80 5.76 12.00 1.88
N GLU A 81 5.38 12.05 3.16
CA GLU A 81 4.47 11.09 3.77
C GLU A 81 3.03 11.25 3.24
N ILE A 82 2.45 10.12 2.93
CA ILE A 82 1.01 9.96 2.71
C ILE A 82 0.51 8.90 3.69
N LEU A 83 -0.47 9.28 4.51
CA LEU A 83 -1.07 8.40 5.49
C LEU A 83 -2.36 7.81 4.94
N LEU A 84 -2.47 6.49 4.88
CA LEU A 84 -3.71 5.81 4.55
C LEU A 84 -4.56 5.62 5.81
N ARG A 85 -5.88 5.74 5.65
CA ARG A 85 -6.84 5.56 6.73
C ARG A 85 -6.91 4.11 7.20
N PRO A 86 -7.36 3.86 8.45
CA PRO A 86 -7.62 2.51 8.93
C PRO A 86 -8.68 1.82 8.09
N GLY A 87 -8.47 0.54 7.83
CA GLY A 87 -9.41 -0.32 7.12
C GLY A 87 -9.32 -0.30 5.61
N VAL A 88 -8.27 0.31 5.05
CA VAL A 88 -7.95 0.22 3.62
C VAL A 88 -7.83 -1.23 3.19
N ARG A 89 -8.48 -1.52 2.06
CA ARG A 89 -8.48 -2.84 1.43
C ARG A 89 -7.56 -2.83 0.23
N PHE A 90 -6.87 -3.94 0.00
CA PHE A 90 -5.97 -4.07 -1.13
C PHE A 90 -5.94 -5.48 -1.67
N ARG A 91 -5.48 -5.61 -2.92
CA ARG A 91 -5.21 -6.88 -3.58
C ARG A 91 -3.76 -6.98 -3.96
N ILE A 92 -3.25 -8.21 -3.99
CA ILE A 92 -1.91 -8.49 -4.48
C ILE A 92 -1.99 -8.58 -6.00
N ILE A 93 -1.17 -7.79 -6.68
CA ILE A 93 -1.08 -7.78 -8.14
C ILE A 93 0.14 -8.57 -8.61
N LYS A 94 1.27 -8.40 -7.90
CA LYS A 94 2.54 -9.00 -8.29
C LYS A 94 3.43 -9.18 -7.07
N ILE A 95 4.21 -10.26 -7.06
CA ILE A 95 5.28 -10.50 -6.10
C ILE A 95 6.57 -10.74 -6.87
N GLU A 96 7.63 -10.02 -6.49
CA GLU A 96 8.98 -10.16 -7.03
C GLU A 96 9.91 -10.48 -5.87
N SER A 97 10.69 -11.56 -5.99
CA SER A 97 11.75 -11.86 -5.02
C SER A 97 13.03 -11.14 -5.46
N HIS A 98 13.72 -10.54 -4.50
CA HIS A 98 15.01 -9.91 -4.73
C HIS A 98 16.08 -10.56 -3.86
N ASP A 99 17.28 -10.74 -4.43
CA ASP A 99 18.43 -11.34 -3.73
C ASP A 99 19.19 -10.31 -2.85
N CYS A 100 18.75 -9.04 -2.80
CA CYS A 100 19.46 -7.99 -2.07
C CYS A 100 18.53 -6.98 -1.35
N GLU A 101 18.96 -6.61 -0.14
CA GLU A 101 18.37 -5.66 0.84
C GLU A 101 16.95 -5.97 1.36
N PHE A 102 16.03 -6.44 0.51
CA PHE A 102 14.69 -6.89 0.88
C PHE A 102 14.44 -8.24 0.21
N ARG A 103 13.77 -9.16 0.91
CA ARG A 103 13.52 -10.51 0.39
C ARG A 103 12.45 -10.48 -0.70
N HIS A 104 11.46 -9.60 -0.56
CA HIS A 104 10.31 -9.53 -1.47
C HIS A 104 9.87 -8.08 -1.75
N LYS A 105 9.52 -7.79 -3.00
CA LYS A 105 8.75 -6.61 -3.40
C LYS A 105 7.35 -7.06 -3.77
N ILE A 106 6.33 -6.42 -3.21
CA ILE A 106 4.93 -6.76 -3.46
C ILE A 106 4.20 -5.54 -4.01
N THR A 107 3.72 -5.66 -5.25
CA THR A 107 2.85 -4.65 -5.85
C THR A 107 1.41 -4.93 -5.45
N ILE A 108 0.74 -3.93 -4.90
CA ILE A 108 -0.65 -4.00 -4.47
C ILE A 108 -1.50 -2.93 -5.14
N GLU A 109 -2.76 -3.26 -5.35
CA GLU A 109 -3.79 -2.32 -5.78
C GLU A 109 -4.68 -1.96 -4.59
N ILE A 110 -4.84 -0.65 -4.33
CA ILE A 110 -5.78 -0.18 -3.32
C ILE A 110 -7.20 -0.19 -3.88
N LEU A 111 -8.08 -0.97 -3.24
CA LEU A 111 -9.47 -1.04 -3.65
C LEU A 111 -10.21 0.23 -3.26
N PRO A 112 -11.15 0.72 -4.11
CA PRO A 112 -12.00 1.85 -3.75
C PRO A 112 -12.74 1.61 -2.44
N SER A 113 -12.97 2.68 -1.67
CA SER A 113 -13.85 2.60 -0.52
C SER A 113 -15.29 2.40 -0.98
N TYR A 114 -16.15 1.94 -0.08
CA TYR A 114 -17.58 1.87 -0.37
C TYR A 114 -18.16 3.25 -0.70
N ILE A 115 -17.60 4.33 -0.14
CA ILE A 115 -18.08 5.70 -0.38
C ILE A 115 -17.76 6.12 -1.82
N SER A 116 -16.56 5.86 -2.34
CA SER A 116 -16.21 6.17 -3.74
C SER A 116 -17.00 5.32 -4.74
N SER A 117 -17.42 4.10 -4.37
CA SER A 117 -18.29 3.29 -5.24
C SER A 117 -19.71 3.86 -5.40
N LEU A 118 -20.22 4.60 -4.41
CA LEU A 118 -21.54 5.23 -4.48
C LEU A 118 -21.57 6.41 -5.48
N TYR A 119 -20.45 7.11 -5.66
CA TYR A 119 -20.31 8.18 -6.65
C TYR A 119 -20.13 7.65 -8.10
N ARG A 120 -20.02 6.33 -8.30
CA ARG A 120 -19.92 5.69 -9.63
C ARG A 120 -21.25 5.16 -10.18
N ALA A 121 -22.32 5.18 -9.39
CA ALA A 121 -23.64 4.76 -9.88
C ALA A 121 -24.22 5.87 -10.78
N PRO A 122 -24.58 5.58 -12.04
CA PRO A 122 -25.33 6.53 -12.85
C PRO A 122 -26.74 6.64 -12.26
N PHE A 123 -27.14 7.85 -11.88
CA PHE A 123 -28.56 8.20 -11.75
C PHE A 123 -29.14 8.49 -13.13
#